data_AF-A0A191ZY07-F1
#
_entry.id   AF-A0A191ZY07-F1
#
_cell.length_a   1.000
_cell.length_b   1.000
_cell.length_c   1.000
_cell.angle_alpha   90.00
_cell.angle_beta   90.00
_cell.angle_gamma   90.00
#
_symmetry.space_group_name_H-M   'P 1'
#
loop_
_entity.id
_entity.type
_entity.pdbx_description
1 polymer ?
#
loop_
_entity_poly.entity_id
_entity_poly.type
_entity_poly.pdbx_seq_one_letter_code
_entity_poly.pdbx_strand_id
1 'polypeptide(L)' 'MAVQQNKKSPSKRGMHRSHDFLTTAPIAVEPTTGEVHLRHHVSPNGYYRGRKVVKTKND' A
#
# COMPACT_ATOMS: atom_id res chain seq x y z
N MET A 1 -14.28 22.79 32.48
CA MET A 1 -14.21 22.19 31.12
C MET A 1 -13.41 23.12 30.22
N ALA A 2 -12.47 22.58 29.44
CA ALA A 2 -11.78 23.38 28.42
C ALA A 2 -12.60 23.39 27.12
N VAL A 3 -12.87 24.58 26.60
CA VAL A 3 -13.57 24.78 25.32
C VAL A 3 -12.76 25.73 24.46
N GLN A 4 -12.74 25.51 23.15
CA GLN A 4 -12.16 26.48 22.24
C GLN A 4 -13.01 27.76 22.22
N GLN A 5 -12.36 28.92 22.27
CA GLN A 5 -13.08 30.19 22.12
C GLN A 5 -13.48 30.45 20.66
N ASN A 6 -12.57 30.15 19.72
CA ASN A 6 -12.73 30.49 18.30
C ASN A 6 -12.58 29.28 17.39
N LYS A 7 -13.20 29.36 16.20
CA LYS A 7 -13.05 28.39 15.12
C LYS A 7 -11.62 28.42 14.57
N LYS A 8 -10.99 27.25 14.39
CA LYS A 8 -9.67 27.15 13.75
C LYS A 8 -9.77 27.48 12.26
N SER A 9 -8.81 28.25 11.74
CA SER A 9 -8.76 28.60 10.32
C SER A 9 -8.56 27.35 9.44
N PRO A 10 -9.04 27.36 8.18
CA PRO A 10 -8.80 26.26 7.24
C PRO A 10 -7.31 25.96 7.04
N SER A 11 -6.45 27.00 6.98
CA SER A 11 -4.99 26.85 6.88
C SER A 11 -4.41 26.09 8.07
N LYS A 12 -4.78 26.42 9.32
CA LYS A 12 -4.30 25.70 10.51
C LYS A 12 -4.76 24.24 10.53
N ARG A 13 -6.00 23.98 10.10
CA ARG A 13 -6.51 22.60 9.97
C ARG A 13 -5.79 21.83 8.87
N GLY A 14 -5.49 22.47 7.74
CA GLY A 14 -4.74 21.87 6.63
C GLY A 14 -3.31 21.51 7.04
N MET A 15 -2.60 22.42 7.72
CA MET A 15 -1.27 22.14 8.27
C MET A 15 -1.28 21.06 9.35
N HIS A 16 -2.32 20.99 10.19
CA HIS A 16 -2.45 19.89 11.14
C HIS A 16 -2.60 18.54 10.43
N ARG A 17 -3.35 18.50 9.32
CA ARG A 17 -3.61 17.27 8.55
C ARG A 17 -2.60 17.03 7.42
N SER A 18 -1.52 17.81 7.33
CA SER A 18 -0.56 17.71 6.21
C SER A 18 0.19 16.39 6.19
N HIS A 19 0.23 15.70 7.33
CA HIS A 19 0.86 14.39 7.48
C HIS A 19 -0.14 13.23 7.50
N ASP A 20 -1.45 13.50 7.36
CA ASP A 20 -2.52 12.49 7.35
C ASP A 20 -2.71 11.89 5.95
N PHE A 21 -1.63 11.46 5.30
CA PHE A 21 -1.69 10.81 3.98
C PHE A 21 -1.40 9.32 4.07
N LEU A 22 -1.97 8.54 3.16
CA LEU A 22 -1.67 7.12 3.01
C LEU A 22 -0.43 6.94 2.13
N THR A 23 0.43 6.01 2.49
CA THR A 23 1.57 5.58 1.67
C THR A 23 1.17 4.44 0.75
N THR A 24 1.64 4.46 -0.50
CA THR A 24 1.43 3.36 -1.44
C THR A 24 2.30 2.15 -1.08
N ALA A 25 1.79 0.95 -1.33
CA ALA A 25 2.56 -0.27 -1.15
C ALA A 25 3.56 -0.48 -2.31
N PRO A 26 4.75 -1.03 -2.05
CA PRO A 26 5.73 -1.32 -3.10
C PRO A 26 5.28 -2.53 -3.93
N ILE A 27 4.91 -2.27 -5.18
CA ILE A 27 4.52 -3.30 -6.17
C ILE A 27 5.67 -3.59 -7.15
N ALA A 28 5.76 -4.84 -7.60
CA ALA A 28 6.70 -5.33 -8.59
C ALA A 28 5.96 -6.23 -9.59
N VAL A 29 6.58 -6.45 -10.75
CA VAL A 29 6.07 -7.38 -11.77
C VAL A 29 6.89 -8.67 -11.71
N GLU A 30 6.20 -9.80 -11.70
CA GLU A 30 6.81 -11.12 -11.69
C GLU A 30 7.42 -11.42 -13.07
N PRO A 31 8.69 -11.85 -13.15
CA PRO A 31 9.42 -11.95 -14.42
C PRO A 31 8.92 -13.04 -15.38
N THR A 32 8.26 -14.09 -14.90
CA THR A 32 7.86 -15.24 -15.73
C THR A 32 6.41 -15.16 -16.18
N THR A 33 5.53 -14.69 -15.31
CA THR A 33 4.08 -14.64 -15.49
C THR A 33 3.57 -13.25 -15.81
N GLY A 34 4.35 -12.20 -15.57
CA GLY A 34 3.95 -10.81 -15.80
C GLY A 34 2.93 -10.28 -14.79
N GLU A 35 2.63 -11.03 -13.73
CA GLU A 35 1.68 -10.62 -12.71
C GLU A 35 2.22 -9.54 -11.77
N VAL A 36 1.35 -8.68 -11.26
CA VAL A 36 1.72 -7.70 -10.24
C VAL A 36 1.67 -8.35 -8.87
N HIS A 37 2.76 -8.22 -8.11
CA HIS A 37 2.87 -8.72 -6.75
C HIS A 37 3.54 -7.69 -5.83
N LEU A 38 3.36 -7.87 -4.52
CA LEU A 38 4.12 -7.08 -3.55
C LEU A 38 5.60 -7.43 -3.64
N ARG A 39 6.46 -6.41 -3.56
CA ARG A 39 7.90 -6.60 -3.66
C ARG A 39 8.38 -7.58 -2.59
N HIS A 40 9.17 -8.56 -3.01
CA HIS A 40 9.68 -9.66 -2.19
C HIS A 40 8.63 -10.65 -1.63
N HIS A 41 7.38 -10.59 -2.09
CA HIS A 41 6.36 -11.60 -1.80
C HIS A 41 6.12 -12.52 -2.99
N VAL A 42 5.45 -13.65 -2.73
CA VAL A 42 5.01 -14.61 -3.75
C VAL A 42 3.83 -14.01 -4.54
N SER A 43 3.83 -14.20 -5.86
CA SER A 43 2.75 -13.81 -6.76
C SER A 43 1.45 -14.57 -6.44
N PRO A 44 0.26 -14.03 -6.77
CA PRO A 44 -1.01 -14.74 -6.57
C PRO A 44 -1.06 -16.15 -7.18
N ASN A 45 -0.42 -16.38 -8.33
CA ASN A 45 -0.33 -17.72 -8.95
C ASN A 45 0.80 -18.60 -8.38
N GLY A 46 1.38 -18.22 -7.24
CA GLY A 46 2.36 -19.03 -6.51
C GLY A 46 3.79 -18.93 -7.04
N TYR A 47 4.11 -17.93 -7.88
CA TYR A 47 5.45 -17.72 -8.42
C TYR A 47 6.29 -16.75 -7.58
N TYR A 48 7.58 -17.03 -7.43
CA TYR A 48 8.54 -16.12 -6.83
C TYR A 48 9.89 -16.26 -7.51
N ARG A 49 10.43 -15.14 -8.02
CA ARG A 49 11.70 -15.10 -8.76
C ARG A 49 11.74 -16.16 -9.88
N GLY A 50 10.65 -16.29 -10.64
CA GLY A 50 10.51 -17.21 -11.77
C GLY A 50 10.33 -18.69 -11.44
N ARG A 51 10.14 -19.04 -10.16
CA ARG A 51 9.89 -20.42 -9.73
C ARG A 51 8.51 -20.56 -9.11
N LYS A 52 7.81 -21.64 -9.42
CA LYS A 52 6.55 -22.03 -8.74
C LYS A 52 6.90 -22.53 -7.34
N VAL A 53 6.49 -21.80 -6.31
CA VAL A 53 6.75 -22.12 -4.90
C VAL A 53 5.51 -22.71 -4.22
N VAL A 54 4.32 -22.33 -4.67
CA VAL A 54 3.05 -22.81 -4.13
C VAL A 54 2.21 -23.39 -5.25
N LYS A 55 1.70 -24.61 -5.08
CA LYS A 55 0.65 -25.16 -5.96
C LYS A 55 -0.65 -24.42 -5.68
N THR A 56 -1.12 -23.68 -6.66
CA THR A 56 -2.36 -22.89 -6.59
C THR A 56 -3.47 -23.60 -7.35
N LYS A 57 -4.73 -23.28 -7.06
CA LYS A 57 -5.88 -23.86 -7.78
C LYS A 57 -5.91 -23.53 -9.29
N ASN A 58 -5.12 -22.55 -9.73
CA ASN A 58 -4.99 -22.13 -11.13
C ASN A 58 -3.84 -22.86 -11.88
N ASP A 59 -3.30 -23.97 -11.34
CA ASP A 59 -2.43 -24.87 -12.12
C ASP A 59 -3.24 -25.74 -13.10
#